data_AF-A0A951TAT7-F1
#
_entry.id   AF-A0A951TAT7-F1
#
_cell.length_a   1.000
_cell.length_b   1.000
_cell.length_c   1.000
_cell.angle_alpha   90.00
_cell.angle_beta   90.00
_cell.angle_gamma   90.00
#
_symmetry.space_group_name_H-M   'P 1'
#
loop_
_entity.id
_entity.type
_entity.pdbx_description
1 polymer ?
#
loop_
_entity_poly.entity_id
_entity_poly.type
_entity_poly.pdbx_seq_one_letter_code
_entity_poly.pdbx_strand_id
1 'polypeptide(L)'
;MDRHLRLHKVHPTQITQSKRQLVENAPQMFERGGKSHPADGEALTAPLCQEIGWLKREADFLQKITLSAPASRRRAWIEPGHPHLPVTRQCALLQLPRSSALRG
;
A
#
# COMPACT_ATOMS: atom_id res chain seq x y z
N MET A 1 30.83 1.70 36.38
CA MET A 1 30.02 1.90 35.16
C MET A 1 29.93 0.64 34.27
N ASP A 2 30.49 -0.51 34.66
CA ASP A 2 30.62 -1.71 33.80
C ASP A 2 29.44 -2.71 33.78
N ARG A 3 28.41 -2.52 34.61
CA ARG A 3 27.33 -3.52 34.73
C ARG A 3 26.36 -3.50 33.54
N HIS A 4 26.09 -2.33 32.96
CA HIS A 4 25.16 -2.17 31.84
C HIS A 4 25.74 -2.65 30.48
N LEU A 5 27.07 -2.64 30.33
CA LEU A 5 27.75 -3.05 29.10
C LEU A 5 27.61 -4.55 28.84
N ARG A 6 27.71 -5.36 29.90
CA ARG A 6 27.59 -6.81 29.85
C ARG A 6 26.15 -7.27 29.56
N LEU A 7 25.15 -6.51 30.02
CA LEU A 7 23.73 -6.80 29.76
C LEU A 7 23.36 -6.73 28.28
N HIS A 8 24.02 -5.86 27.51
CA HIS A 8 23.77 -5.70 26.08
C HIS A 8 24.81 -6.38 25.17
N LYS A 9 25.77 -7.13 25.73
CA LYS A 9 26.87 -7.79 25.00
C LYS A 9 27.61 -6.87 24.01
N VAL A 10 27.72 -5.58 24.33
CA VAL A 10 28.42 -4.61 23.48
C VAL A 10 29.86 -4.49 23.96
N HIS A 11 30.82 -4.64 23.06
CA HIS A 11 32.24 -4.48 23.41
C HIS A 11 32.53 -3.00 23.73
N PRO A 12 33.35 -2.67 24.75
CA PRO A 12 33.65 -1.29 25.10
C PRO A 12 34.12 -0.43 23.92
N THR A 13 34.90 -1.01 23.01
CA THR A 13 35.35 -0.37 21.76
C THR A 13 34.21 0.06 20.84
N GLN A 14 33.13 -0.73 20.76
CA GLN A 14 31.96 -0.39 19.95
C GLN A 14 31.25 0.84 20.51
N ILE A 15 31.18 0.99 21.83
CA ILE A 15 30.59 2.19 22.45
C ILE A 15 31.45 3.42 22.23
N THR A 16 32.77 3.30 22.35
CA THR A 16 33.68 4.40 22.07
C THR A 16 33.57 4.83 20.61
N GLN A 17 33.47 3.87 19.68
CA GLN A 17 33.26 4.13 18.26
C GLN A 17 31.90 4.80 17.99
N SER A 18 30.81 4.28 18.55
CA SER A 18 29.48 4.87 18.38
C SER A 18 29.39 6.26 18.98
N LYS A 19 29.99 6.50 20.15
CA LYS A 19 30.05 7.84 20.77
C LYS A 19 30.81 8.83 19.88
N ARG A 20 31.95 8.41 19.33
CA ARG A 20 32.75 9.24 18.43
C ARG A 20 31.97 9.58 17.15
N GLN A 21 31.36 8.57 16.52
CA GLN A 21 30.51 8.76 15.35
C GLN A 21 29.32 9.68 15.65
N LEU A 22 28.70 9.56 16.83
CA LEU A 22 27.56 10.38 17.19
C LEU A 22 27.96 11.84 17.38
N VAL A 23 29.11 12.12 17.99
CA VAL A 23 29.65 13.49 18.13
C VAL A 23 30.06 14.07 16.77
N GLU A 24 30.78 13.28 15.95
CA GLU A 24 31.24 13.71 14.63
C GLU A 24 30.09 14.00 13.66
N ASN A 25 29.00 13.22 13.73
CA ASN A 25 27.84 13.38 12.84
C ASN A 25 26.68 14.17 13.48
N ALA A 26 26.78 14.57 14.76
CA ALA A 26 25.74 15.36 15.45
C ALA A 26 25.34 16.62 14.68
N PRO A 27 26.27 17.43 14.13
CA PRO A 27 25.90 18.64 13.39
C PRO A 27 24.98 18.34 12.20
N GLN A 28 25.25 17.26 11.47
CA GLN A 28 24.49 16.85 10.29
C GLN A 28 23.05 16.41 10.62
N MET A 29 22.80 15.97 11.86
CA MET A 29 21.45 15.60 12.32
C MET A 29 20.58 16.84 12.58
N PHE A 30 21.20 17.97 12.90
CA PHE A 30 20.52 19.24 13.19
C PHE A 30 20.60 20.25 12.05
N GLU A 31 21.39 19.98 11.02
CA GLU A 31 21.30 20.68 9.74
C GLU A 31 19.90 20.47 9.16
N ARG A 32 19.08 21.53 9.20
CA ARG A 32 17.78 21.59 8.53
C ARG A 32 18.03 21.39 7.04
N GLY A 33 17.77 20.17 6.56
CA GLY A 33 18.08 19.77 5.19
C GLY A 33 19.18 18.71 5.09
N GLY A 34 19.37 17.86 6.12
CA GLY A 34 19.95 16.54 5.90
C GLY A 34 19.35 15.95 4.62
N LYS A 35 20.21 15.46 3.74
CA LYS A 35 19.96 15.02 2.35
C LYS A 35 18.98 13.85 2.22
N SER A 36 17.93 13.79 3.03
CA SER A 36 16.70 13.13 2.64
C SER A 36 16.15 13.97 1.49
N HIS A 37 16.49 13.58 0.26
CA HIS A 37 15.73 13.97 -0.90
C HIS A 37 14.31 13.45 -0.65
N PRO A 38 13.31 14.32 -0.33
CA PRO A 38 11.93 13.85 -0.26
C PRO A 38 11.47 13.37 -1.65
N ALA A 39 12.18 13.84 -2.68
CA ALA A 39 11.96 13.50 -4.07
C ALA A 39 12.23 12.03 -4.40
N ASP A 40 13.12 11.30 -3.71
CA ASP A 40 13.46 9.93 -4.16
C ASP A 40 12.33 8.93 -3.88
N GLY A 41 11.66 9.03 -2.72
CA GLY A 41 10.53 8.15 -2.39
C GLY A 41 9.27 8.46 -3.21
N GLU A 42 8.95 9.75 -3.37
CA GLU A 42 7.81 10.18 -4.17
C GLU A 42 8.05 10.01 -5.67
N ALA A 43 9.26 10.23 -6.20
CA ALA A 43 9.54 10.01 -7.63
C ALA A 43 9.50 8.53 -8.02
N LEU A 44 9.88 7.63 -7.11
CA LEU A 44 9.78 6.18 -7.37
C LEU A 44 8.33 5.67 -7.31
N THR A 45 7.49 6.27 -6.46
CA THR A 45 6.09 5.85 -6.27
C THR A 45 5.10 6.64 -7.13
N ALA A 46 5.48 7.82 -7.63
CA ALA A 46 4.64 8.68 -8.44
C ALA A 46 4.12 7.99 -9.72
N PRO A 47 4.94 7.27 -10.51
CA PRO A 47 4.43 6.58 -11.70
C PRO A 47 3.35 5.55 -11.35
N LEU A 48 3.59 4.75 -10.31
CA LEU A 48 2.64 3.74 -9.82
C LEU A 48 1.35 4.37 -9.30
N CYS A 49 1.45 5.45 -8.51
CA CYS A 49 0.28 6.18 -8.01
C CYS A 49 -0.53 6.84 -9.14
N GLN A 50 0.15 7.37 -10.17
CA GLN A 50 -0.50 7.94 -11.35
C GLN A 50 -1.26 6.86 -12.13
N GLU A 51 -0.63 5.71 -12.36
CA GLU A 51 -1.24 4.57 -13.05
C GLU A 51 -2.44 4.03 -12.26
N ILE A 52 -2.31 3.82 -10.95
CA ILE A 52 -3.43 3.43 -10.08
C ILE A 52 -4.56 4.48 -10.15
N GLY A 53 -4.22 5.76 -10.15
CA GLY A 53 -5.19 6.85 -10.28
C GLY A 53 -5.92 6.85 -11.62
N TRP A 54 -5.20 6.56 -12.70
CA TRP A 54 -5.78 6.40 -14.03
C TRP A 54 -6.73 5.19 -14.09
N LEU A 55 -6.26 4.02 -13.67
CA LEU A 55 -7.05 2.78 -13.62
C LEU A 55 -8.30 2.92 -12.76
N LYS A 56 -8.24 3.63 -11.63
CA LYS A 56 -9.42 3.94 -10.81
C LYS A 56 -10.47 4.74 -11.60
N ARG A 57 -10.06 5.78 -12.33
CA ARG A 57 -11.00 6.58 -13.14
C ARG A 57 -11.65 5.77 -14.26
N GLU A 58 -10.88 4.91 -14.94
CA GLU A 58 -11.42 4.00 -15.95
C GLU A 58 -12.39 2.99 -15.35
N ALA A 59 -12.04 2.38 -14.21
CA ALA A 59 -12.91 1.45 -13.49
C ALA A 59 -14.21 2.11 -13.04
N ASP A 60 -14.14 3.33 -12.49
CA ASP A 60 -15.33 4.09 -12.06
C ASP A 60 -16.23 4.45 -13.25
N PHE A 61 -15.64 4.81 -14.40
CA PHE A 61 -16.38 5.07 -15.63
C PHE A 61 -17.10 3.80 -16.14
N LEU A 62 -16.40 2.67 -16.21
CA LEU A 62 -16.98 1.39 -16.61
C LEU A 62 -18.05 0.92 -15.63
N GLN A 63 -17.87 1.15 -14.33
CA GLN A 63 -18.89 0.86 -13.33
C GLN A 63 -20.16 1.67 -13.61
N LYS A 64 -20.07 2.97 -13.90
CA LYS A 64 -21.26 3.78 -14.24
C LYS A 64 -22.02 3.22 -15.44
N ILE A 65 -21.31 2.81 -16.49
CA ILE A 65 -21.92 2.18 -17.67
C ILE A 65 -22.59 0.85 -17.28
N THR A 66 -21.87 0.00 -16.55
CA THR A 66 -22.34 -1.31 -16.08
C THR A 66 -23.62 -1.19 -15.25
N LEU A 67 -23.67 -0.20 -14.36
CA LEU A 67 -24.82 0.04 -13.48
C LEU A 67 -26.02 0.70 -14.18
N SER A 68 -25.83 1.27 -15.38
CA SER A 68 -26.98 1.72 -16.20
C SER A 68 -27.84 0.56 -16.71
N ALA A 69 -27.28 -0.66 -16.77
CA ALA A 69 -28.03 -1.85 -17.15
C ALA A 69 -28.95 -2.32 -16.01
N PRO A 70 -30.15 -2.85 -16.33
CA PRO A 70 -31.07 -3.36 -15.32
C PRO A 70 -30.48 -4.55 -14.57
N ALA A 71 -30.92 -4.76 -13.33
CA ALA A 71 -30.43 -5.83 -12.47
C ALA A 71 -30.57 -7.25 -13.07
N SER A 72 -31.53 -7.47 -13.98
CA SER A 72 -31.66 -8.70 -14.76
C SER A 72 -30.47 -8.94 -15.69
N ARG A 73 -30.06 -7.92 -16.42
CA ARG A 73 -28.92 -8.00 -17.35
C ARG A 73 -27.60 -8.17 -16.62
N ARG A 74 -27.41 -7.43 -15.52
CA ARG A 74 -26.19 -7.54 -14.69
C ARG A 74 -26.01 -8.93 -14.09
N ARG A 75 -27.10 -9.65 -13.76
CA ARG A 75 -27.04 -11.03 -13.25
C ARG A 75 -26.39 -12.01 -14.22
N ALA A 76 -26.58 -11.80 -15.52
CA ALA A 76 -25.97 -12.63 -16.57
C ALA A 76 -24.45 -12.45 -16.70
N TRP A 77 -23.86 -11.45 -16.03
CA TRP A 77 -22.41 -11.21 -15.99
C TRP A 77 -21.72 -11.87 -14.79
N ILE A 78 -22.45 -12.64 -13.98
CA ILE A 78 -21.85 -13.41 -12.88
C ILE A 78 -21.16 -14.64 -13.49
N GLU A 79 -19.90 -14.85 -13.12
CA GLU A 79 -19.03 -15.94 -13.56
C GLU A 79 -18.64 -16.82 -12.36
N PRO A 80 -19.37 -17.92 -12.08
CA PRO A 80 -19.11 -18.75 -10.91
C PRO A 80 -17.70 -19.34 -10.82
N GLY A 81 -17.05 -19.59 -11.97
CA GLY A 81 -15.72 -20.17 -12.07
C GLY A 81 -14.56 -19.16 -12.09
N HIS A 82 -14.80 -17.87 -11.80
CA HIS A 82 -13.77 -16.86 -11.93
C HIS A 82 -12.62 -17.09 -10.91
N PRO A 83 -11.35 -17.25 -11.36
CA PRO A 83 -10.25 -17.78 -10.54
C PRO A 83 -9.85 -16.88 -9.35
N HIS A 84 -10.01 -15.56 -9.46
CA HIS A 84 -9.57 -14.60 -8.44
C HIS A 84 -10.69 -13.73 -7.85
N LEU A 85 -11.94 -13.90 -8.30
CA LEU A 85 -13.02 -13.00 -7.95
C LEU A 85 -14.23 -13.82 -7.49
N PRO A 86 -14.41 -14.02 -6.19
CA PRO A 86 -15.53 -14.81 -5.66
C PRO A 86 -16.87 -14.23 -6.09
N VAL A 87 -17.86 -15.10 -6.29
CA VAL A 87 -19.23 -14.70 -6.71
C VAL A 87 -19.84 -13.64 -5.79
N THR A 88 -19.57 -13.69 -4.49
CA THR A 88 -20.01 -12.65 -3.54
C THR A 88 -19.44 -11.28 -3.88
N ARG A 89 -18.16 -11.22 -4.28
CA ARG A 89 -17.51 -9.97 -4.69
C ARG A 89 -18.04 -9.49 -6.04
N GLN A 90 -18.29 -10.40 -6.98
CA GLN A 90 -18.93 -10.07 -8.26
C GLN A 90 -20.32 -9.47 -8.06
N CYS A 91 -21.15 -10.09 -7.21
CA CYS A 91 -22.47 -9.55 -6.86
C CYS A 91 -22.36 -8.14 -6.27
N ALA A 92 -21.38 -7.89 -5.39
CA ALA A 92 -21.15 -6.57 -4.82
C ALA A 92 -20.75 -5.53 -5.88
N LEU A 93 -19.83 -5.86 -6.79
CA LEU A 93 -19.40 -4.97 -7.88
C LEU A 93 -20.55 -4.62 -8.83
N LEU A 94 -21.41 -5.62 -9.10
CA LEU A 94 -22.61 -5.47 -9.92
C LEU A 94 -23.80 -4.87 -9.15
N GLN A 95 -23.64 -4.52 -7.88
CA GLN A 95 -24.71 -4.04 -6.98
C GLN A 95 -25.97 -4.93 -7.03
N LEU A 96 -25.76 -6.24 -6.88
CA LEU A 96 -26.79 -7.26 -6.81
C LEU A 96 -26.87 -7.85 -5.38
N PRO A 97 -28.07 -8.25 -4.92
CA PRO A 97 -28.19 -9.02 -3.69
C PRO A 97 -27.37 -10.30 -3.76
N ARG A 98 -26.83 -10.77 -2.62
CA ARG A 98 -26.09 -12.05 -2.55
C ARG A 98 -26.91 -13.24 -3.06
N SER A 99 -28.23 -13.19 -2.92
CA SER A 99 -29.15 -14.21 -3.45
C SER A 99 -29.23 -14.25 -4.98
N SER A 100 -28.70 -13.25 -5.69
CA SER A 100 -28.68 -13.23 -7.16
C SER A 100 -27.82 -14.33 -7.75
N ALA A 101 -26.85 -14.85 -6.98
CA ALA A 101 -26.02 -16.00 -7.36
C ALA A 101 -26.76 -17.35 -7.27
N LEU A 102 -27.92 -17.40 -6.59
CA LEU A 102 -28.68 -18.63 -6.36
C LEU A 102 -29.78 -18.85 -7.41
N ARG A 103 -30.00 -17.87 -8.30
CA ARG A 103 -31.02 -17.87 -9.36
C ARG A 103 -30.36 -17.74 -10.73
N GLY A 104 -29.38 -18.61 -10.99
CA GLY A 104 -28.73 -18.80 -12.28
C GLY A 104 -29.04 -20.20 -12.79
#